data_AF-A0A2R6J061-F1
#
_entry.id   AF-A0A2R6J061-F1
#
_cell.length_a   1.000
_cell.length_b   1.000
_cell.length_c   1.000
_cell.angle_alpha   90.00
_cell.angle_beta   90.00
_cell.angle_gamma   90.00
#
_symmetry.space_group_name_H-M   'P 1'
#
loop_
_entity.id
_entity.type
_entity.pdbx_description
1 polymer ?
#
loop_
_entity_poly.entity_id
_entity_poly.type
_entity_poly.pdbx_seq_one_letter_code
_entity_poly.pdbx_strand_id
1 'polypeptide(L)'
;MPRPKSSFDRVRPFEFRAPDEVLAPDTMYTVYEIARLLQGLDPGTELDVETEDVLLDWAIPWMVTNADALCFAEPASDHEPGHYGLSA
;
A
#
# COMPACT_ATOMS: atom_id res chain seq x y z
N MET A 1 13.28 -8.90 -22.98
CA MET A 1 12.46 -9.42 -24.10
C MET A 1 11.25 -10.15 -23.54
N PRO A 2 10.05 -10.05 -24.15
CA PRO A 2 8.86 -10.75 -23.70
C PRO A 2 9.00 -12.27 -23.85
N ARG A 3 8.34 -13.04 -22.96
CA ARG A 3 8.35 -14.51 -22.93
C ARG A 3 6.93 -15.07 -23.04
N PRO A 4 6.73 -16.25 -23.65
CA PRO A 4 5.40 -16.86 -23.71
C PRO A 4 4.95 -17.35 -22.32
N LYS A 5 3.65 -17.22 -22.02
CA LYS A 5 3.04 -17.68 -20.75
C LYS A 5 3.28 -19.16 -20.46
N SER A 6 3.36 -19.99 -21.50
CA SER A 6 3.67 -21.42 -21.39
C SER A 6 5.09 -21.72 -20.93
N SER A 7 6.00 -20.72 -20.89
CA SER A 7 7.36 -20.89 -20.37
C SER A 7 7.47 -20.79 -18.84
N PHE A 8 6.35 -20.69 -18.13
CA PHE A 8 6.29 -20.57 -16.68
C PHE A 8 5.52 -21.75 -16.10
N ASP A 9 6.10 -22.42 -15.10
CA ASP A 9 5.49 -23.57 -14.43
C ASP A 9 4.19 -23.22 -13.69
N ARG A 10 4.04 -21.95 -13.31
CA ARG A 10 2.86 -21.44 -12.61
C ARG A 10 2.57 -20.01 -13.03
N VAL A 11 1.31 -19.77 -13.38
CA VAL A 11 0.73 -18.43 -13.56
C VAL A 11 -0.40 -18.31 -12.57
N ARG A 12 -0.47 -17.20 -11.84
CA ARG A 12 -1.57 -16.88 -10.93
C ARG A 12 -2.28 -15.60 -11.38
N PRO A 13 -3.53 -15.39 -10.98
CA PRO A 13 -4.13 -14.07 -11.05
C PRO A 13 -3.23 -13.04 -10.38
N PHE A 14 -3.19 -11.85 -10.96
CA PHE A 14 -2.55 -10.72 -10.35
C PHE A 14 -3.53 -10.09 -9.37
N GLU A 15 -3.37 -10.44 -8.09
CA GLU A 15 -4.23 -10.01 -6.99
C GLU A 15 -3.37 -9.32 -5.93
N PHE A 16 -3.86 -8.18 -5.45
CA PHE A 16 -3.30 -7.53 -4.28
C PHE A 16 -4.01 -8.03 -3.02
N ARG A 17 -3.35 -7.90 -1.88
CA ARG A 17 -3.97 -8.13 -0.58
C ARG A 17 -5.15 -7.18 -0.37
N ALA A 18 -6.19 -7.68 0.29
CA ALA A 18 -7.33 -6.86 0.68
C ALA A 18 -6.92 -5.90 1.82
N PRO A 19 -7.59 -4.75 2.00
CA PRO A 19 -7.23 -3.77 3.03
C PRO A 19 -7.16 -4.35 4.45
N ASP A 20 -8.07 -5.23 4.83
CA ASP A 20 -8.15 -5.89 6.14
C ASP A 20 -7.05 -6.95 6.36
N GLU A 21 -6.36 -7.38 5.29
CA GLU A 21 -5.17 -8.22 5.37
C GLU A 21 -3.87 -7.40 5.54
N VAL A 22 -3.94 -6.09 5.34
CA VAL A 22 -2.77 -5.17 5.35
C VAL A 22 -2.80 -4.25 6.57
N LEU A 23 -3.97 -3.71 6.91
CA LEU A 23 -4.15 -2.68 7.93
C LEU A 23 -4.79 -3.25 9.19
N ALA A 24 -4.36 -2.78 10.35
CA ALA A 24 -5.04 -3.10 11.60
C ALA A 24 -6.33 -2.25 11.73
N PRO A 25 -7.44 -2.83 12.26
CA PRO A 25 -8.73 -2.15 12.34
C PRO A 25 -8.74 -0.81 13.11
N ASP A 26 -7.93 -0.72 14.17
CA ASP A 26 -7.90 0.44 15.07
C ASP A 26 -6.66 1.33 14.86
N THR A 27 -6.00 1.22 13.71
CA THR A 27 -4.76 1.95 13.41
C THR A 27 -4.88 2.78 12.14
N MET A 28 -4.28 3.97 12.17
CA MET A 28 -4.18 4.88 11.03
C MET A 28 -2.73 4.99 10.58
N TYR A 29 -2.51 5.04 9.27
CA TYR A 29 -1.19 4.99 8.63
C TYR A 29 -1.06 6.09 7.58
N THR A 30 0.13 6.65 7.42
CA THR A 30 0.47 7.44 6.25
C THR A 30 0.55 6.55 5.00
N VAL A 31 0.46 7.14 3.82
CA VAL A 31 0.63 6.41 2.55
C VAL A 31 1.98 5.69 2.45
N TYR A 32 3.03 6.26 3.04
CA TYR A 32 4.37 5.68 3.11
C TYR A 32 4.39 4.38 3.91
N GLU A 33 3.73 4.38 5.08
CA GLU A 33 3.63 3.20 5.93
C GLU A 33 2.80 2.10 5.26
N ILE A 34 1.71 2.46 4.57
CA ILE A 34 0.91 1.52 3.78
C ILE A 34 1.76 0.89 2.66
N ALA A 35 2.58 1.70 1.98
CA ALA A 35 3.46 1.21 0.93
C ALA A 35 4.45 0.15 1.44
N ARG A 36 5.01 0.36 2.64
CA ARG A 36 5.88 -0.62 3.33
C ARG A 36 5.11 -1.87 3.75
N LEU A 37 3.94 -1.70 4.36
CA LEU A 37 3.07 -2.82 4.76
C LEU A 37 2.69 -3.70 3.57
N LEU A 38 2.44 -3.11 2.39
CA LEU A 38 2.16 -3.85 1.14
C LEU A 38 3.34 -4.71 0.67
N GLN A 39 4.58 -4.37 1.04
CA GLN A 39 5.76 -5.20 0.83
C GLN A 39 6.01 -6.23 1.94
N GLY A 40 5.21 -6.20 3.02
CA GLY A 40 5.41 -7.04 4.19
C GLY A 40 6.50 -6.53 5.12
N LEU A 41 6.82 -5.24 5.06
CA LEU A 41 7.77 -4.57 5.94
C LEU A 41 7.06 -3.97 7.16
N ASP A 42 7.83 -3.70 8.21
CA ASP A 42 7.36 -2.90 9.35
C ASP A 42 7.11 -1.45 8.90
N PRO A 43 6.04 -0.78 9.35
CA PRO A 43 5.74 0.60 8.96
C PRO A 43 6.85 1.58 9.33
N GLY A 44 7.64 1.33 10.38
CA GLY A 44 8.79 2.14 10.79
C GLY A 44 10.11 1.81 10.08
N THR A 45 10.10 0.92 9.07
CA THR A 45 11.31 0.57 8.33
C THR A 45 11.85 1.78 7.58
N GLU A 46 13.10 2.18 7.86
CA GLU A 46 13.79 3.21 7.11
C GLU A 46 14.18 2.69 5.72
N LEU A 47 13.76 3.42 4.69
CA LEU A 47 14.09 3.16 3.28
C LEU A 47 14.77 4.39 2.69
N ASP A 48 15.58 4.19 1.66
CA ASP A 48 16.03 5.30 0.83
C ASP A 48 14.89 5.85 -0.02
N VAL A 49 15.01 7.11 -0.44
CA VAL A 49 13.96 7.83 -1.19
C VAL A 49 13.61 7.15 -2.50
N GLU A 50 14.60 6.60 -3.23
CA GLU A 50 14.34 5.97 -4.53
C GLU A 50 13.48 4.71 -4.37
N THR A 51 13.79 3.90 -3.36
CA THR A 51 12.97 2.74 -3.01
C THR A 51 11.57 3.17 -2.58
N GLU A 52 11.47 4.18 -1.72
CA GLU A 52 10.19 4.67 -1.20
C GLU A 52 9.26 5.19 -2.30
N ASP A 53 9.79 5.97 -3.25
CA ASP A 53 9.03 6.49 -4.39
C ASP A 53 8.45 5.34 -5.23
N VAL A 54 9.23 4.29 -5.49
CA VAL A 54 8.75 3.11 -6.22
C VAL A 54 7.64 2.40 -5.45
N LEU A 55 7.72 2.30 -4.12
CA LEU A 55 6.65 1.67 -3.33
C LEU A 55 5.36 2.51 -3.34
N LEU A 56 5.49 3.83 -3.28
CA LEU A 56 4.35 4.76 -3.35
C LEU A 56 3.60 4.63 -4.68
N ASP A 57 4.32 4.53 -5.79
CA ASP A 57 3.74 4.34 -7.13
C ASP A 57 2.84 3.10 -7.21
N TRP A 58 3.10 2.08 -6.38
CA TRP A 58 2.31 0.85 -6.30
C TRP A 58 1.18 0.96 -5.25
N ALA A 59 1.42 1.66 -4.16
CA ALA A 59 0.44 1.86 -3.09
C ALA A 59 -0.72 2.77 -3.53
N ILE A 60 -0.45 3.83 -4.30
CA ILE A 60 -1.47 4.79 -4.72
C ILE A 60 -2.59 4.12 -5.54
N PRO A 61 -2.32 3.33 -6.60
CA PRO A 61 -3.37 2.61 -7.33
C PRO A 61 -4.16 1.64 -6.45
N TRP A 62 -3.49 0.99 -5.50
CA TRP A 62 -4.15 0.09 -4.56
C TRP A 62 -5.13 0.85 -3.65
N MET A 63 -4.72 1.99 -3.11
CA MET A 63 -5.59 2.83 -2.28
C MET A 63 -6.79 3.36 -3.04
N VAL A 64 -6.59 3.87 -4.26
CA VAL A 64 -7.67 4.38 -5.11
C VAL A 64 -8.68 3.27 -5.44
N THR A 65 -8.19 2.06 -5.73
CA THR A 65 -9.04 0.90 -6.02
C THR A 65 -9.86 0.46 -4.81
N ASN A 66 -9.34 0.66 -3.59
CA ASN A 66 -9.96 0.24 -2.34
C ASN A 66 -10.57 1.40 -1.54
N ALA A 67 -10.80 2.57 -2.17
CA ALA A 67 -11.20 3.79 -1.47
C ALA A 67 -12.48 3.61 -0.62
N ASP A 68 -13.44 2.79 -1.07
CA ASP A 68 -14.68 2.53 -0.33
C ASP A 68 -14.46 1.80 1.01
N ALA A 69 -13.34 1.08 1.15
CA ALA A 69 -12.97 0.35 2.36
C ALA A 69 -12.02 1.15 3.28
N LEU A 70 -11.65 2.37 2.89
CA LEU A 70 -10.68 3.18 3.61
C LEU A 70 -11.32 4.47 4.15
N CYS A 71 -10.91 4.87 5.35
CA CYS A 71 -11.19 6.19 5.91
C CYS A 71 -9.93 7.07 5.91
N PHE A 72 -10.12 8.39 6.00
CA PHE A 72 -9.04 9.38 5.98
C PHE A 72 -9.16 10.33 7.18
N ALA A 73 -8.06 10.52 7.89
CA ALA A 73 -7.88 11.56 8.87
C ALA A 73 -7.05 12.70 8.28
N GLU A 74 -7.61 13.91 8.36
CA GLU A 74 -6.95 15.13 7.94
C GLU A 74 -5.58 15.29 8.63
N PRO A 75 -4.58 15.86 7.95
CA PRO A 75 -3.31 16.20 8.57
C PRO A 75 -3.48 17.11 9.79
N ALA A 76 -2.57 16.99 10.77
CA ALA A 76 -2.55 17.92 11.89
C ALA A 76 -2.04 19.32 11.50
N SER A 77 -1.31 19.43 10.39
CA SER A 77 -0.86 20.71 9.81
C SER A 77 -0.60 20.59 8.30
N ASP A 78 -0.44 21.73 7.62
CA ASP A 78 -0.12 21.82 6.19
C ASP A 78 1.24 21.19 5.80
N HIS A 79 2.05 20.78 6.78
CA HIS A 79 3.37 20.19 6.58
C HIS A 79 3.42 18.69 6.89
N GLU A 80 2.30 18.09 7.29
CA GLU A 80 2.21 16.68 7.64
C GLU A 80 1.29 15.95 6.65
N PRO A 81 1.52 14.65 6.40
CA PRO A 81 0.59 13.84 5.64
C PRO A 81 -0.66 13.52 6.47
N GLY A 82 -1.77 13.30 5.78
CA GLY A 82 -2.95 12.69 6.39
C GLY A 82 -2.73 11.20 6.62
N HIS A 83 -3.62 10.61 7.41
CA HIS A 83 -3.55 9.19 7.73
C HIS A 83 -4.78 8.45 7.20
N TYR A 84 -4.60 7.18 6.90
CA TYR A 84 -5.60 6.29 6.32
C TYR A 84 -5.74 5.03 7.18
N GLY A 85 -6.97 4.55 7.32
CA GLY A 85 -7.28 3.32 8.04
C GLY A 85 -8.46 2.60 7.40
N LEU A 86 -8.91 1.52 8.01
CA LEU A 86 -10.11 0.82 7.55
C LEU A 86 -11.36 1.63 7.87
N SER A 87 -12.32 1.65 6.93
CA SER A 87 -13.66 2.12 7.21
C SER A 87 -14.36 1.17 8.18
N ALA A 88 -15.13 1.73 9.12
CA ALA A 88 -15.87 0.99 10.15
C ALA A 88 -17.06 0.17 9.58
#